data_AF-A0A3D6A3S0-F1
#
_entry.id   AF-A0A3D6A3S0-F1
#
_cell.length_a   1.000
_cell.length_b   1.000
_cell.length_c   1.000
_cell.angle_alpha   90.00
_cell.angle_beta   90.00
_cell.angle_gamma   90.00
#
_symmetry.space_group_name_H-M   'P 1'
#
loop_
_entity.id
_entity.type
_entity.pdbx_description
1 polymer ?
#
loop_
_entity_poly.entity_id
_entity_poly.type
_entity_poly.pdbx_seq_one_letter_code
_entity_poly.pdbx_strand_id
1 'polypeptide(L)'
;KQKLFSATGEISELKGAISVNLDSGTPERPFFLVTSSSLKGEAVFRGQVKETADNNISFYEVPNLLDPDEMQPPFKIGMLSTKQARGSVEIEANGTLARVNIDYSGSNYFSTPEVFIDLPTSGTSTASDFRKASIEATVDSNIGEITALTIKDSGLGYDTIPQISIEGGTHFIRLAEKNSAYTGNFFKIQANDGSSILVDNPLNLNLSQIFLPNQLVEIYEAWTLGSLFGHTSEEVMLSEGNQSSADRIYFLKSFAEQNGTTSDFCFFYHDGNIWRSDEDADKSDSADSLIIDPDQAFILARRNPSPLELVFSGSATTNDTFGNLPGYLERKLLSNPYGVDIMLSDLISASTITSDENETEKWLANSSQEIADNVKILTDNVWSTYWNDGKNRTVTTVASATARFGTGIGGSLTQQDISMSSGTISNMSNPTTGNLVVTSSNHGLKDGFMIFIEGVEGYKTNELKQQVDEDGALVSQGAIPFVIQSAANGFFDIQVLDSDSFELVGKSGNCDFIDNGNATWSTGSGGLGYSSDAFVSFLGGGGTGATGVAKVDPSTQKVVSILITDAGAGYVSAPKVFIHSGGWKKLGSGNAPFNDALIPAGSGILLVRNNSKGIRTHFGINSPFNQ
;
A
#
# COMPACT_ATOMS: atom_id res chain seq x y z
N LYS A 1 20.20 -10.19 26.88
CA LYS A 1 18.95 -9.47 27.21
C LYS A 1 18.07 -9.47 25.97
N GLN A 2 17.39 -10.59 25.70
CA GLN A 2 16.32 -10.66 24.73
C GLN A 2 15.13 -9.90 25.32
N LYS A 3 14.70 -8.83 24.65
CA LYS A 3 13.37 -8.27 24.90
C LYS A 3 12.39 -9.21 24.19
N LEU A 4 11.81 -10.14 24.94
CA LEU A 4 10.49 -10.65 24.59
C LEU A 4 9.54 -9.46 24.65
N PHE A 5 9.12 -8.95 23.49
CA PHE A 5 7.90 -8.18 23.44
C PHE A 5 6.76 -9.18 23.51
N SER A 6 6.08 -9.21 24.66
CA SER A 6 4.70 -9.71 24.72
C SER A 6 3.90 -8.91 23.71
N ALA A 7 3.07 -9.61 22.92
CA ALA A 7 2.06 -9.07 22.02
C ALA A 7 1.73 -7.60 22.31
N THR A 8 2.42 -6.71 21.60
CA THR A 8 1.94 -5.34 21.49
C THR A 8 0.59 -5.46 20.80
N GLY A 9 -0.43 -4.83 21.36
CA GLY A 9 -1.73 -4.67 20.69
C GLY A 9 -1.59 -3.77 19.46
N GLU A 10 -0.79 -4.18 18.48
CA GLU A 10 -0.63 -3.51 17.21
C GLU A 10 -1.55 -4.16 16.17
N ILE A 11 -2.65 -3.45 15.92
CA ILE A 11 -3.33 -3.27 14.63
C ILE A 11 -3.44 -4.55 13.79
N SER A 12 -4.61 -5.18 13.83
CA SER A 12 -5.07 -6.06 12.74
C SER A 12 -4.73 -5.38 11.41
N GLU A 13 -4.08 -6.10 10.48
CA GLU A 13 -3.79 -5.55 9.15
C GLU A 13 -5.05 -4.88 8.60
N LEU A 14 -4.89 -3.65 8.09
CA LEU A 14 -5.98 -2.94 7.46
C LEU A 14 -6.38 -3.73 6.22
N LYS A 15 -7.43 -4.53 6.35
CA LYS A 15 -8.03 -5.23 5.22
C LYS A 15 -9.01 -4.30 4.52
N GLY A 16 -8.92 -4.27 3.20
CA GLY A 16 -9.82 -3.52 2.36
C GLY A 16 -10.34 -4.38 1.23
N ALA A 17 -11.46 -3.93 0.67
CA ALA A 17 -11.92 -4.40 -0.63
C ALA A 17 -12.13 -3.18 -1.52
N ILE A 18 -11.66 -3.27 -2.76
CA ILE A 18 -11.89 -2.26 -3.80
C ILE A 18 -12.82 -2.89 -4.83
N SER A 19 -13.91 -2.20 -5.12
CA SER A 19 -14.80 -2.55 -6.23
C SER A 19 -14.38 -1.80 -7.49
N VAL A 20 -14.26 -2.52 -8.60
CA VAL A 20 -14.00 -1.97 -9.93
C VAL A 20 -15.10 -2.39 -10.89
N ASN A 21 -15.58 -1.42 -11.67
CA ASN A 21 -16.66 -1.63 -12.62
C ASN A 21 -16.12 -1.74 -14.05
N LEU A 22 -16.46 -2.83 -14.71
CA LEU A 22 -16.28 -3.04 -16.14
C LEU A 22 -17.60 -2.75 -16.84
N ASP A 23 -17.65 -1.67 -17.61
CA ASP A 23 -18.81 -1.36 -18.44
C ASP A 23 -19.00 -2.40 -19.55
N SER A 24 -20.21 -2.43 -20.10
CA SER A 24 -20.56 -3.29 -21.22
C SER A 24 -19.60 -3.09 -22.41
N GLY A 25 -19.16 -4.18 -23.02
CA GLY A 25 -18.34 -4.17 -24.23
C GLY A 25 -18.80 -5.20 -25.26
N THR A 26 -18.08 -5.27 -26.37
CA THR A 26 -18.28 -6.28 -27.41
C THR A 26 -16.92 -6.80 -27.89
N PRO A 27 -16.86 -7.95 -28.57
CA PRO A 27 -15.60 -8.46 -29.12
C PRO A 27 -14.89 -7.46 -30.05
N GLU A 28 -15.65 -6.68 -30.83
CA GLU A 28 -15.15 -5.68 -31.79
C GLU A 28 -14.88 -4.31 -31.14
N ARG A 29 -15.56 -4.00 -30.04
CA ARG A 29 -15.40 -2.76 -29.27
C ARG A 29 -15.38 -3.09 -27.76
N PRO A 30 -14.23 -3.55 -27.24
CA PRO A 30 -14.11 -3.85 -25.82
C PRO A 30 -14.21 -2.58 -24.98
N PHE A 31 -14.65 -2.75 -23.73
CA PHE A 31 -14.37 -1.78 -22.69
C PHE A 31 -13.07 -2.17 -21.99
N PHE A 32 -12.15 -1.22 -21.84
CA PHE A 32 -10.83 -1.42 -21.26
C PHE A 32 -10.70 -0.67 -19.95
N LEU A 33 -10.15 -1.35 -18.95
CA LEU A 33 -9.87 -0.80 -17.63
C LEU A 33 -8.47 -1.21 -17.20
N VAL A 34 -7.67 -0.24 -16.75
CA VAL A 34 -6.41 -0.54 -16.04
C VAL A 34 -6.74 -0.68 -14.57
N THR A 35 -6.39 -1.82 -13.98
CA THR A 35 -6.63 -2.12 -12.57
C THR A 35 -5.49 -2.94 -11.99
N SER A 36 -5.45 -3.06 -10.67
CA SER A 36 -4.45 -3.82 -9.91
C SER A 36 -5.06 -4.42 -8.65
N SER A 37 -4.44 -5.50 -8.18
CA SER A 37 -4.73 -6.09 -6.87
C SER A 37 -3.75 -5.57 -5.81
N SER A 38 -4.18 -5.52 -4.55
CA SER A 38 -3.28 -5.34 -3.40
C SER A 38 -2.57 -6.65 -3.02
N LEU A 39 -1.82 -6.68 -1.92
CA LEU A 39 -1.19 -7.92 -1.42
C LEU A 39 -2.26 -8.97 -1.07
N LYS A 40 -1.97 -10.24 -1.39
CA LYS A 40 -2.89 -11.37 -1.17
C LYS A 40 -2.96 -11.72 0.32
N GLY A 41 -4.16 -11.72 0.87
CA GLY A 41 -4.44 -12.22 2.21
C GLY A 41 -3.65 -11.53 3.33
N GLU A 42 -3.33 -12.31 4.36
CA GLU A 42 -2.48 -11.88 5.48
C GLU A 42 -1.03 -12.34 5.28
N ALA A 43 -0.10 -11.70 5.98
CA ALA A 43 1.29 -12.17 6.02
C ALA A 43 1.36 -13.61 6.59
N VAL A 44 1.93 -14.54 5.83
CA VAL A 44 2.16 -15.94 6.28
C VAL A 44 3.29 -16.03 7.31
N PHE A 45 4.15 -15.00 7.37
CA PHE A 45 5.21 -14.89 8.36
C PHE A 45 5.47 -13.42 8.69
N ARG A 46 5.72 -13.14 9.98
CA ARG A 46 6.31 -11.89 10.45
C ARG A 46 7.47 -12.23 11.38
N GLY A 47 8.63 -11.63 11.14
CA GLY A 47 9.81 -11.93 11.94
C GLY A 47 10.98 -11.00 11.65
N GLN A 48 12.08 -11.25 12.35
CA GLN A 48 13.28 -10.42 12.26
C GLN A 48 14.38 -11.08 11.44
N VAL A 49 15.05 -10.28 10.61
CA VAL A 49 16.23 -10.69 9.86
C VAL A 49 17.38 -10.96 10.84
N LYS A 50 18.08 -12.08 10.67
CA LYS A 50 19.31 -12.41 11.41
C LYS A 50 20.53 -11.86 10.69
N GLU A 51 20.65 -12.17 9.40
CA GLU A 51 21.76 -11.78 8.54
C GLU A 51 21.34 -11.85 7.08
N THR A 52 21.92 -10.98 6.25
CA THR A 52 21.72 -10.94 4.80
C THR A 52 23.07 -11.05 4.10
N ALA A 53 23.23 -12.06 3.24
CA ALA A 53 24.43 -12.31 2.46
C ALA A 53 24.03 -12.51 0.99
N ASP A 54 24.51 -11.62 0.11
CA ASP A 54 24.11 -11.57 -1.30
C ASP A 54 22.59 -11.53 -1.46
N ASN A 55 22.00 -12.54 -2.10
CA ASN A 55 20.55 -12.68 -2.29
C ASN A 55 19.89 -13.59 -1.25
N ASN A 56 20.63 -14.03 -0.22
CA ASN A 56 20.11 -14.90 0.84
C ASN A 56 19.84 -14.10 2.12
N ILE A 57 18.64 -14.24 2.65
CA ILE A 57 18.20 -13.58 3.88
C ILE A 57 17.90 -14.68 4.91
N SER A 58 18.58 -14.64 6.03
CA SER A 58 18.44 -15.63 7.11
C SER A 58 17.66 -15.08 8.30
N PHE A 59 17.02 -15.97 9.04
CA PHE A 59 16.12 -15.64 10.15
C PHE A 59 16.57 -16.30 11.45
N TYR A 60 16.10 -15.75 12.57
CA TYR A 60 16.23 -16.40 13.86
C TYR A 60 15.29 -17.61 13.94
N GLU A 61 15.74 -18.63 14.66
CA GLU A 61 14.87 -19.76 15.02
C GLU A 61 13.78 -19.30 15.98
N VAL A 62 12.65 -19.99 15.91
CA VAL A 62 11.46 -19.71 16.72
C VAL A 62 11.25 -20.85 17.73
N PRO A 63 10.79 -20.57 18.95
CA PRO A 63 10.43 -21.62 19.90
C PRO A 63 9.33 -22.52 19.35
N ASN A 64 9.47 -23.83 19.53
CA ASN A 64 8.43 -24.79 19.20
C ASN A 64 7.19 -24.55 20.09
N LEU A 65 6.00 -24.56 19.49
CA LEU A 65 4.73 -24.32 20.18
C LEU A 65 4.41 -25.37 21.24
N LEU A 66 4.89 -26.62 21.06
CA LEU A 66 4.66 -27.72 21.97
C LEU A 66 5.74 -27.85 23.05
N ASP A 67 6.95 -27.39 22.74
CA ASP A 67 8.08 -27.36 23.67
C ASP A 67 8.92 -26.08 23.46
N PRO A 68 8.63 -25.00 24.20
CA PRO A 68 9.32 -23.72 24.03
C PRO A 68 10.83 -23.75 24.30
N ASP A 69 11.37 -24.81 24.89
CA ASP A 69 12.82 -24.99 25.09
C ASP A 69 13.52 -25.51 23.82
N GLU A 70 12.76 -26.03 22.85
CA GLU A 70 13.27 -26.46 21.54
C GLU A 70 13.09 -25.35 20.50
N MET A 71 14.20 -24.85 19.96
CA MET A 71 14.19 -23.89 18.87
C MET A 71 14.07 -24.62 17.52
N GLN A 72 13.25 -24.10 16.63
CA GLN A 72 13.02 -24.66 15.31
C GLN A 72 13.15 -23.60 14.21
N PRO A 73 13.51 -24.01 12.97
CA PRO A 73 13.47 -23.12 11.82
C PRO A 73 12.07 -22.54 11.59
N PRO A 74 11.94 -21.26 11.19
CA PRO A 74 10.63 -20.63 10.98
C PRO A 74 9.85 -21.17 9.77
N PHE A 75 10.49 -21.87 8.83
CA PHE A 75 9.85 -22.32 7.60
C PHE A 75 9.94 -23.82 7.36
N LYS A 76 8.92 -24.37 6.69
CA LYS A 76 9.03 -25.66 6.01
C LYS A 76 9.87 -25.51 4.74
N ILE A 77 10.80 -26.43 4.50
CA ILE A 77 11.76 -26.36 3.40
C ILE A 77 11.04 -26.38 2.05
N GLY A 78 11.35 -25.41 1.18
CA GLY A 78 10.84 -25.29 -0.19
C GLY A 78 9.41 -24.78 -0.34
N MET A 79 8.70 -24.52 0.76
CA MET A 79 7.26 -24.20 0.74
C MET A 79 6.95 -22.81 0.14
N LEU A 80 7.89 -21.87 0.19
CA LEU A 80 7.64 -20.46 -0.20
C LEU A 80 7.83 -20.18 -1.71
N SER A 81 8.06 -21.22 -2.51
CA SER A 81 8.38 -21.10 -3.95
C SER A 81 7.73 -22.19 -4.82
N THR A 82 6.71 -22.87 -4.30
CA THR A 82 6.02 -23.93 -5.04
C THR A 82 5.01 -23.37 -6.05
N LYS A 83 4.65 -24.17 -7.06
CA LYS A 83 3.36 -23.95 -7.75
C LYS A 83 2.30 -24.63 -6.88
N GLN A 84 1.44 -23.82 -6.28
CA GLN A 84 0.49 -24.29 -5.28
C GLN A 84 -0.40 -25.39 -5.84
N ALA A 85 -0.49 -26.51 -5.13
CA ALA A 85 -1.42 -27.59 -5.44
C ALA A 85 -2.86 -27.19 -5.11
N ARG A 86 -3.83 -27.85 -5.75
CA ARG A 86 -5.26 -27.60 -5.54
C ARG A 86 -6.00 -28.91 -5.41
N GLY A 87 -7.07 -28.88 -4.64
CA GLY A 87 -7.96 -30.02 -4.50
C GLY A 87 -9.37 -29.59 -4.13
N SER A 88 -10.28 -30.54 -4.34
CA SER A 88 -11.70 -30.37 -4.09
C SER A 88 -12.19 -31.49 -3.19
N VAL A 89 -13.32 -31.27 -2.53
CA VAL A 89 -13.91 -32.24 -1.61
C VAL A 89 -15.35 -32.54 -1.97
N GLU A 90 -15.76 -33.76 -1.73
CA GLU A 90 -17.14 -34.21 -1.85
C GLU A 90 -17.66 -34.55 -0.45
N ILE A 91 -18.90 -34.15 -0.15
CA ILE A 91 -19.57 -34.43 1.12
C ILE A 91 -20.64 -35.51 0.94
N GLU A 92 -20.81 -36.34 1.97
CA GLU A 92 -21.93 -37.27 2.08
C GLU A 92 -23.21 -36.55 2.55
N ALA A 93 -24.37 -37.19 2.33
CA ALA A 93 -25.66 -36.66 2.78
C ALA A 93 -25.78 -36.51 4.32
N ASN A 94 -24.86 -37.11 5.09
CA ASN A 94 -24.80 -37.02 6.55
C ASN A 94 -23.92 -35.84 7.03
N GLY A 95 -23.39 -35.00 6.13
CA GLY A 95 -22.56 -33.84 6.47
C GLY A 95 -21.11 -34.17 6.85
N THR A 96 -20.57 -35.29 6.37
CA THR A 96 -19.17 -35.68 6.52
C THR A 96 -18.45 -35.69 5.17
N LEU A 97 -17.11 -35.56 5.17
CA LEU A 97 -16.32 -35.67 3.94
C LEU A 97 -16.31 -37.12 3.43
N ALA A 98 -16.74 -37.28 2.18
CA ALA A 98 -16.75 -38.54 1.45
C ALA A 98 -15.41 -38.80 0.76
N ARG A 99 -14.90 -37.77 0.09
CA ARG A 99 -13.73 -37.87 -0.81
C ARG A 99 -13.00 -36.55 -0.91
N VAL A 100 -11.70 -36.63 -1.16
CA VAL A 100 -10.85 -35.51 -1.56
C VAL A 100 -10.21 -35.86 -2.89
N ASN A 101 -10.22 -34.90 -3.82
CA ASN A 101 -9.65 -35.01 -5.14
C ASN A 101 -8.47 -34.06 -5.27
N ILE A 102 -7.47 -34.45 -6.06
CA ILE A 102 -6.40 -33.54 -6.50
C ILE A 102 -6.84 -32.98 -7.85
N ASP A 103 -7.08 -31.67 -7.89
CA ASP A 103 -7.43 -30.97 -9.12
C ASP A 103 -6.15 -30.51 -9.85
N TYR A 104 -5.10 -30.23 -9.07
CA TYR A 104 -3.76 -29.94 -9.59
C TYR A 104 -2.71 -30.36 -8.56
N SER A 105 -1.80 -31.25 -8.96
CA SER A 105 -0.78 -31.81 -8.07
C SER A 105 0.26 -30.81 -7.56
N GLY A 106 0.30 -29.61 -8.15
CA GLY A 106 1.34 -28.62 -7.86
C GLY A 106 2.71 -29.02 -8.42
N SER A 107 3.73 -28.20 -8.16
CA SER A 107 5.11 -28.54 -8.48
C SER A 107 6.09 -27.90 -7.48
N ASN A 108 7.30 -28.47 -7.39
CA ASN A 108 8.37 -28.09 -6.45
C ASN A 108 8.04 -28.35 -4.96
N TYR A 109 7.14 -29.27 -4.67
CA TYR A 109 6.90 -29.75 -3.31
C TYR A 109 8.00 -30.73 -2.90
N PHE A 110 8.93 -30.28 -2.05
CA PHE A 110 9.99 -31.13 -1.47
C PHE A 110 9.74 -31.53 -0.02
N SER A 111 8.74 -30.90 0.62
CA SER A 111 8.26 -31.20 1.96
C SER A 111 6.74 -31.37 1.93
N THR A 112 6.17 -32.15 2.85
CA THR A 112 4.73 -32.35 2.95
C THR A 112 4.02 -31.04 3.34
N PRO A 113 3.08 -30.53 2.52
CA PRO A 113 2.30 -29.35 2.86
C PRO A 113 1.20 -29.67 3.86
N GLU A 114 0.80 -28.65 4.62
CA GLU A 114 -0.42 -28.68 5.40
C GLU A 114 -1.65 -28.45 4.50
N VAL A 115 -2.74 -29.12 4.81
CA VAL A 115 -4.01 -28.98 4.10
C VAL A 115 -5.03 -28.37 5.05
N PHE A 116 -5.39 -27.12 4.79
CA PHE A 116 -6.41 -26.39 5.52
C PHE A 116 -7.77 -26.67 4.91
N ILE A 117 -8.77 -26.82 5.77
CA ILE A 117 -10.17 -26.95 5.38
C ILE A 117 -11.00 -25.96 6.20
N ASP A 118 -12.01 -25.40 5.56
CA ASP A 118 -12.98 -24.54 6.22
C ASP A 118 -13.66 -25.23 7.41
N LEU A 119 -14.17 -24.40 8.31
CA LEU A 119 -14.94 -24.88 9.44
C LEU A 119 -16.28 -25.47 8.97
N PRO A 120 -16.85 -26.45 9.70
CA PRO A 120 -18.21 -26.92 9.46
C PRO A 120 -19.22 -25.76 9.48
N THR A 121 -20.24 -25.83 8.62
CA THR A 121 -21.23 -24.76 8.42
C THR A 121 -22.50 -24.94 9.25
N SER A 122 -22.67 -26.10 9.90
CA SER A 122 -23.81 -26.42 10.76
C SER A 122 -23.37 -27.10 12.07
N GLY A 123 -24.30 -27.18 13.02
CA GLY A 123 -24.09 -27.75 14.35
C GLY A 123 -24.05 -26.71 15.48
N THR A 124 -24.27 -27.16 16.70
CA THR A 124 -23.92 -26.41 17.91
C THR A 124 -22.45 -26.66 18.24
N SER A 125 -21.75 -25.75 18.91
CA SER A 125 -20.32 -25.88 19.29
C SER A 125 -20.00 -27.04 20.26
N THR A 126 -20.87 -28.05 20.32
CA THR A 126 -20.73 -29.32 21.01
C THR A 126 -20.21 -30.37 20.02
N ALA A 127 -19.17 -31.11 20.43
CA ALA A 127 -18.48 -32.11 19.60
C ALA A 127 -19.36 -33.28 19.07
N SER A 128 -20.64 -33.33 19.42
CA SER A 128 -21.62 -34.30 18.91
C SER A 128 -22.06 -34.02 17.48
N ASP A 129 -22.14 -32.75 17.09
CA ASP A 129 -22.74 -32.32 15.81
C ASP A 129 -21.84 -31.34 15.03
N PHE A 130 -20.67 -31.01 15.58
CA PHE A 130 -19.68 -30.10 14.98
C PHE A 130 -18.26 -30.66 15.21
N ARG A 131 -17.58 -31.06 14.13
CA ARG A 131 -16.20 -31.55 14.18
C ARG A 131 -15.44 -31.19 12.90
N LYS A 132 -14.34 -30.45 13.03
CA LYS A 132 -13.49 -30.09 11.89
C LYS A 132 -12.85 -31.34 11.28
N ALA A 133 -12.92 -31.46 9.95
CA ALA A 133 -12.23 -32.52 9.21
C ALA A 133 -10.71 -32.28 9.15
N SER A 134 -9.95 -33.33 8.86
CA SER A 134 -8.50 -33.24 8.63
C SER A 134 -8.06 -34.12 7.47
N ILE A 135 -7.16 -33.57 6.65
CA ILE A 135 -6.64 -34.17 5.42
C ILE A 135 -5.10 -34.13 5.48
N GLU A 136 -4.45 -35.19 5.03
CA GLU A 136 -2.99 -35.26 4.89
C GLU A 136 -2.61 -35.39 3.42
N ALA A 137 -1.59 -34.62 3.00
CA ALA A 137 -0.99 -34.73 1.68
C ALA A 137 0.16 -35.76 1.66
N THR A 138 0.31 -36.47 0.55
CA THR A 138 1.48 -37.30 0.25
C THR A 138 2.25 -36.67 -0.91
N VAL A 139 3.55 -36.45 -0.72
CA VAL A 139 4.42 -35.83 -1.71
C VAL A 139 5.43 -36.85 -2.23
N ASP A 140 5.61 -36.89 -3.55
CA ASP A 140 6.79 -37.54 -4.14
C ASP A 140 7.87 -36.47 -4.37
N SER A 141 8.83 -36.41 -3.46
CA SER A 141 9.89 -35.39 -3.48
C SER A 141 10.88 -35.56 -4.65
N ASN A 142 10.86 -36.69 -5.37
CA ASN A 142 11.72 -36.86 -6.54
C ASN A 142 11.19 -36.12 -7.77
N ILE A 143 9.87 -36.04 -7.91
CA ILE A 143 9.20 -35.31 -8.99
C ILE A 143 8.69 -33.94 -8.54
N GLY A 144 8.56 -33.72 -7.22
CA GLY A 144 8.14 -32.46 -6.63
C GLY A 144 6.63 -32.22 -6.66
N GLU A 145 5.81 -33.28 -6.65
CA GLU A 145 4.36 -33.20 -6.81
C GLU A 145 3.61 -33.88 -5.66
N ILE A 146 2.39 -33.41 -5.37
CA ILE A 146 1.45 -34.10 -4.48
C ILE A 146 0.83 -35.28 -5.24
N THR A 147 0.96 -36.49 -4.69
CA THR A 147 0.47 -37.73 -5.31
C THR A 147 -0.81 -38.26 -4.67
N ALA A 148 -1.12 -37.86 -3.42
CA ALA A 148 -2.37 -38.22 -2.76
C ALA A 148 -2.83 -37.18 -1.72
N LEU A 149 -4.15 -37.05 -1.57
CA LEU A 149 -4.79 -36.37 -0.45
C LEU A 149 -5.65 -37.40 0.29
N THR A 150 -5.37 -37.64 1.57
CA THR A 150 -6.01 -38.69 2.37
C THR A 150 -6.78 -38.08 3.54
N ILE A 151 -8.06 -38.39 3.67
CA ILE A 151 -8.88 -38.00 4.82
C ILE A 151 -8.38 -38.75 6.05
N LYS A 152 -7.93 -38.02 7.08
CA LYS A 152 -7.61 -38.57 8.41
C LYS A 152 -8.83 -38.58 9.31
N ASP A 153 -9.62 -37.51 9.22
CA ASP A 153 -10.89 -37.37 9.91
C ASP A 153 -11.91 -36.73 8.95
N SER A 154 -13.02 -37.43 8.68
CA SER A 154 -14.09 -36.92 7.81
C SER A 154 -14.87 -35.73 8.40
N GLY A 155 -14.64 -35.38 9.67
CA GLY A 155 -15.36 -34.31 10.34
C GLY A 155 -16.85 -34.62 10.53
N LEU A 156 -17.65 -33.60 10.82
CA LEU A 156 -19.11 -33.62 10.91
C LEU A 156 -19.65 -32.16 10.93
N GLY A 157 -20.79 -31.92 10.27
CA GLY A 157 -21.48 -30.62 10.27
C GLY A 157 -21.23 -29.77 9.01
N TYR A 158 -20.88 -30.42 7.90
CA TYR A 158 -20.68 -29.75 6.61
C TYR A 158 -21.95 -29.83 5.75
N ASP A 159 -22.81 -28.82 5.82
CA ASP A 159 -24.05 -28.74 5.01
C ASP A 159 -23.77 -28.21 3.58
N THR A 160 -22.63 -27.55 3.41
CA THR A 160 -22.12 -27.03 2.14
C THR A 160 -20.72 -27.58 1.90
N ILE A 161 -20.33 -27.76 0.64
CA ILE A 161 -18.98 -28.20 0.27
C ILE A 161 -17.96 -27.18 0.83
N PRO A 162 -17.08 -27.57 1.76
CA PRO A 162 -16.08 -26.65 2.30
C PRO A 162 -14.94 -26.44 1.30
N GLN A 163 -14.33 -25.26 1.32
CA GLN A 163 -13.10 -25.02 0.56
C GLN A 163 -11.91 -25.63 1.28
N ILE A 164 -10.92 -26.08 0.50
CA ILE A 164 -9.62 -26.49 1.02
C ILE A 164 -8.52 -25.63 0.43
N SER A 165 -7.52 -25.32 1.24
CA SER A 165 -6.31 -24.60 0.82
C SER A 165 -5.10 -25.46 1.18
N ILE A 166 -4.24 -25.69 0.19
CA ILE A 166 -3.01 -26.47 0.38
C ILE A 166 -1.86 -25.48 0.53
N GLU A 167 -1.10 -25.62 1.61
CA GLU A 167 0.08 -24.81 1.88
C GLU A 167 1.05 -24.83 0.67
N GLY A 168 1.69 -23.69 0.41
CA GLY A 168 2.61 -23.51 -0.70
C GLY A 168 2.27 -22.26 -1.50
N GLY A 169 2.84 -22.17 -2.69
CA GLY A 169 2.71 -21.02 -3.58
C GLY A 169 3.99 -20.20 -3.67
N THR A 170 3.98 -19.27 -4.62
CA THR A 170 5.04 -18.27 -4.73
C THR A 170 4.78 -17.16 -3.72
N HIS A 171 5.83 -16.66 -3.07
CA HIS A 171 5.72 -15.64 -2.05
C HIS A 171 6.64 -14.45 -2.34
N PHE A 172 6.33 -13.31 -1.72
CA PHE A 172 7.17 -12.13 -1.65
C PHE A 172 7.56 -11.84 -0.21
N ILE A 173 8.82 -11.49 0.02
CA ILE A 173 9.25 -10.86 1.27
C ILE A 173 9.13 -9.34 1.12
N ARG A 174 8.65 -8.66 2.17
CA ARG A 174 8.58 -7.21 2.30
C ARG A 174 9.31 -6.72 3.54
N LEU A 175 10.07 -5.62 3.45
CA LEU A 175 10.60 -4.93 4.63
C LEU A 175 9.48 -4.15 5.34
N ALA A 176 9.27 -4.42 6.62
CA ALA A 176 8.21 -3.81 7.45
C ALA A 176 8.75 -2.95 8.61
N GLU A 177 10.07 -2.71 8.65
CA GLU A 177 10.73 -1.93 9.69
C GLU A 177 10.30 -0.45 9.65
N LYS A 178 9.78 0.07 10.77
CA LYS A 178 9.41 1.49 10.87
C LYS A 178 10.66 2.38 10.77
N ASN A 179 10.53 3.54 10.12
CA ASN A 179 11.60 4.53 9.94
C ASN A 179 12.81 4.06 9.09
N SER A 180 12.71 2.94 8.38
CA SER A 180 13.69 2.58 7.36
C SER A 180 13.41 3.34 6.06
N ALA A 181 14.45 3.85 5.40
CA ALA A 181 14.33 4.43 4.06
C ALA A 181 13.95 3.38 2.99
N TYR A 182 14.02 2.09 3.33
CA TYR A 182 13.70 0.97 2.45
C TYR A 182 12.38 0.28 2.81
N THR A 183 11.60 0.84 3.73
CA THR A 183 10.30 0.28 4.15
C THR A 183 9.41 0.04 2.93
N GLY A 184 8.80 -1.14 2.85
CA GLY A 184 7.92 -1.52 1.76
C GLY A 184 8.63 -2.04 0.50
N ASN A 185 9.97 -2.13 0.47
CA ASN A 185 10.70 -2.91 -0.55
C ASN A 185 10.21 -4.36 -0.52
N PHE A 186 9.96 -4.94 -1.68
CA PHE A 186 9.56 -6.34 -1.80
C PHE A 186 10.37 -7.10 -2.84
N PHE A 187 10.59 -8.39 -2.59
CA PHE A 187 11.33 -9.28 -3.48
C PHE A 187 10.66 -10.64 -3.56
N LYS A 188 10.61 -11.22 -4.76
CA LYS A 188 10.04 -12.55 -4.98
C LYS A 188 10.96 -13.60 -4.38
N ILE A 189 10.42 -14.55 -3.63
CA ILE A 189 11.17 -15.67 -3.09
C ILE A 189 11.36 -16.73 -4.18
N GLN A 190 12.61 -17.11 -4.43
CA GLN A 190 12.97 -18.16 -5.40
C GLN A 190 13.12 -19.53 -4.75
N ALA A 191 13.58 -19.57 -3.50
CA ALA A 191 13.72 -20.79 -2.72
C ALA A 191 13.79 -20.45 -1.24
N ASN A 192 13.52 -21.43 -0.38
CA ASN A 192 13.80 -21.33 1.04
C ASN A 192 14.36 -22.65 1.59
N ASP A 193 15.38 -22.56 2.42
CA ASP A 193 15.67 -23.58 3.42
C ASP A 193 14.96 -23.20 4.72
N GLY A 194 14.90 -24.08 5.71
CA GLY A 194 14.05 -23.85 6.88
C GLY A 194 14.32 -22.52 7.59
N SER A 195 15.54 -21.96 7.49
CA SER A 195 15.97 -20.76 8.21
C SER A 195 16.37 -19.58 7.30
N SER A 196 16.36 -19.74 5.98
CA SER A 196 16.74 -18.70 5.04
C SER A 196 15.97 -18.75 3.73
N ILE A 197 15.87 -17.61 3.07
CA ILE A 197 15.21 -17.45 1.79
C ILE A 197 16.17 -16.85 0.77
N LEU A 198 16.17 -17.43 -0.43
CA LEU A 198 16.82 -16.88 -1.61
C LEU A 198 15.80 -16.03 -2.37
N VAL A 199 16.13 -14.78 -2.67
CA VAL A 199 15.23 -13.87 -3.38
C VAL A 199 15.70 -13.53 -4.79
N ASP A 200 14.74 -13.20 -5.66
CA ASP A 200 14.96 -12.69 -7.00
C ASP A 200 15.32 -11.20 -6.94
N ASN A 201 16.54 -10.86 -7.36
CA ASN A 201 17.07 -9.49 -7.30
C ASN A 201 17.57 -9.05 -8.69
N PRO A 202 16.65 -8.83 -9.66
CA PRO A 202 17.02 -8.60 -11.06
C PRO A 202 17.77 -7.28 -11.30
N LEU A 203 17.70 -6.34 -10.35
CA LEU A 203 18.39 -5.05 -10.41
C LEU A 203 19.72 -5.04 -9.62
N ASN A 204 20.13 -6.17 -9.04
CA ASN A 204 21.35 -6.30 -8.23
C ASN A 204 21.44 -5.26 -7.10
N LEU A 205 20.32 -4.99 -6.43
CA LEU A 205 20.29 -4.10 -5.27
C LEU A 205 21.11 -4.69 -4.12
N ASN A 206 21.75 -3.84 -3.31
CA ASN A 206 22.51 -4.30 -2.15
C ASN A 206 21.56 -4.68 -1.01
N LEU A 207 21.18 -5.97 -0.95
CA LEU A 207 20.21 -6.44 0.04
C LEU A 207 20.72 -6.32 1.48
N SER A 208 22.04 -6.34 1.72
CA SER A 208 22.61 -6.12 3.06
C SER A 208 22.42 -4.69 3.58
N GLN A 209 22.01 -3.74 2.72
CA GLN A 209 21.59 -2.40 3.14
C GLN A 209 20.07 -2.26 3.32
N ILE A 210 19.30 -3.14 2.67
CA ILE A 210 17.83 -3.14 2.71
C ILE A 210 17.33 -3.96 3.90
N PHE A 211 17.92 -5.14 4.12
CA PHE A 211 17.57 -6.09 5.17
C PHE A 211 18.72 -6.18 6.19
N LEU A 212 18.75 -5.25 7.13
CA LEU A 212 19.71 -5.21 8.23
C LEU A 212 19.32 -6.18 9.36
N PRO A 213 20.29 -6.66 10.17
CA PRO A 213 19.99 -7.48 11.33
C PRO A 213 18.99 -6.83 12.28
N ASN A 214 18.04 -7.64 12.76
CA ASN A 214 16.91 -7.31 13.64
C ASN A 214 15.78 -6.46 13.02
N GLN A 215 15.85 -6.14 11.72
CA GLN A 215 14.73 -5.47 11.07
C GLN A 215 13.55 -6.41 10.88
N LEU A 216 12.35 -5.86 11.06
CA LEU A 216 11.09 -6.58 10.87
C LEU A 216 10.79 -6.75 9.37
N VAL A 217 10.40 -7.95 8.99
CA VAL A 217 9.92 -8.29 7.65
C VAL A 217 8.62 -9.06 7.72
N GLU A 218 7.93 -9.08 6.59
CA GLU A 218 6.69 -9.83 6.38
C GLU A 218 6.80 -10.64 5.09
N ILE A 219 6.17 -11.80 5.05
CA ILE A 219 6.09 -12.63 3.84
C ILE A 219 4.62 -12.76 3.44
N TYR A 220 4.31 -12.46 2.18
CA TYR A 220 2.97 -12.55 1.60
C TYR A 220 2.95 -13.56 0.46
N GLU A 221 1.84 -14.26 0.32
CA GLU A 221 1.59 -15.08 -0.86
C GLU A 221 1.39 -14.17 -2.09
N ALA A 222 1.82 -14.64 -3.26
CA ALA A 222 1.61 -13.94 -4.51
C ALA A 222 0.19 -14.15 -5.04
N TRP A 223 -0.40 -13.13 -5.65
CA TRP A 223 -1.53 -13.35 -6.54
C TRP A 223 -1.05 -14.05 -7.81
N THR A 224 -1.89 -14.96 -8.28
CA THR A 224 -1.76 -15.53 -9.62
C THR A 224 -3.03 -15.24 -10.41
N LEU A 225 -2.95 -15.36 -11.74
CA LEU A 225 -4.11 -15.22 -12.61
C LEU A 225 -5.29 -16.07 -12.13
N GLY A 226 -5.05 -17.35 -11.83
CA GLY A 226 -6.09 -18.26 -11.36
C GLY A 226 -6.59 -17.93 -9.95
N SER A 227 -5.70 -17.59 -9.00
CA SER A 227 -6.15 -17.30 -7.63
C SER A 227 -6.90 -15.98 -7.52
N LEU A 228 -6.64 -15.00 -8.40
CA LEU A 228 -7.32 -13.72 -8.40
C LEU A 228 -8.65 -13.76 -9.18
N PHE A 229 -8.70 -14.47 -10.31
CA PHE A 229 -9.85 -14.44 -11.22
C PHE A 229 -10.68 -15.73 -11.26
N GLY A 230 -10.26 -16.78 -10.55
CA GLY A 230 -10.87 -18.11 -10.56
C GLY A 230 -10.10 -19.10 -11.43
N HIS A 231 -10.10 -20.36 -11.02
CA HIS A 231 -9.35 -21.44 -11.66
C HIS A 231 -10.17 -22.26 -12.64
N THR A 232 -11.47 -22.45 -12.34
CA THR A 232 -12.40 -23.29 -13.09
C THR A 232 -13.51 -22.44 -13.73
N SER A 233 -14.32 -23.05 -14.60
CA SER A 233 -15.51 -22.41 -15.18
C SER A 233 -16.53 -21.94 -14.14
N GLU A 234 -16.62 -22.62 -12.99
CA GLU A 234 -17.55 -22.26 -11.91
C GLU A 234 -17.05 -21.09 -11.07
N GLU A 235 -15.73 -20.88 -11.03
CA GLU A 235 -15.09 -19.83 -10.24
C GLU A 235 -14.78 -18.57 -11.04
N VAL A 236 -14.54 -18.73 -12.36
CA VAL A 236 -14.02 -17.64 -13.18
C VAL A 236 -14.98 -16.46 -13.24
N MET A 237 -14.49 -15.28 -12.87
CA MET A 237 -15.32 -14.08 -12.77
C MET A 237 -15.58 -13.42 -14.14
N LEU A 238 -14.70 -13.65 -15.10
CA LEU A 238 -14.73 -13.05 -16.44
C LEU A 238 -15.49 -13.95 -17.43
N SER A 239 -15.98 -13.36 -18.53
CA SER A 239 -16.67 -14.16 -19.55
C SER A 239 -15.71 -15.08 -20.29
N GLU A 240 -15.98 -16.38 -20.17
CA GLU A 240 -15.26 -17.45 -20.85
C GLU A 240 -15.60 -17.53 -22.36
N GLY A 241 -14.80 -18.29 -23.08
CA GLY A 241 -14.99 -18.62 -24.49
C GLY A 241 -13.67 -18.77 -25.23
N ASN A 242 -13.69 -18.76 -26.56
CA ASN A 242 -12.44 -18.84 -27.31
C ASN A 242 -11.73 -17.48 -27.38
N GLN A 243 -10.54 -17.46 -27.99
CA GLN A 243 -9.72 -16.25 -28.19
C GLN A 243 -10.51 -15.07 -28.79
N SER A 244 -11.53 -15.34 -29.61
CA SER A 244 -12.35 -14.32 -30.28
C SER A 244 -13.59 -13.88 -29.50
N SER A 245 -14.06 -14.62 -28.49
CA SER A 245 -15.29 -14.29 -27.76
C SER A 245 -15.10 -13.99 -26.28
N ALA A 246 -14.10 -14.59 -25.64
CA ALA A 246 -13.83 -14.41 -24.21
C ALA A 246 -13.37 -12.99 -23.87
N ASP A 247 -13.59 -12.57 -22.63
CA ASP A 247 -12.90 -11.42 -22.07
C ASP A 247 -11.38 -11.67 -22.05
N ARG A 248 -10.61 -10.59 -22.01
CA ARG A 248 -9.14 -10.68 -22.05
C ARG A 248 -8.51 -9.90 -20.91
N ILE A 249 -7.41 -10.44 -20.39
CA ILE A 249 -6.54 -9.73 -19.45
C ILE A 249 -5.18 -9.54 -20.11
N TYR A 250 -4.75 -8.29 -20.26
CA TYR A 250 -3.47 -7.96 -20.85
C TYR A 250 -2.43 -7.71 -19.77
N PHE A 251 -1.26 -8.34 -19.94
CA PHE A 251 -0.04 -8.07 -19.18
C PHE A 251 1.05 -7.58 -20.14
N LEU A 252 2.00 -6.81 -19.61
CA LEU A 252 3.23 -6.57 -20.32
C LEU A 252 4.10 -7.82 -20.25
N LYS A 253 4.72 -8.17 -21.39
CA LYS A 253 5.72 -9.24 -21.49
C LYS A 253 6.91 -8.96 -20.59
N SER A 254 7.75 -9.97 -20.36
CA SER A 254 9.00 -9.77 -19.66
C SER A 254 9.84 -8.70 -20.37
N PHE A 255 10.59 -7.90 -19.63
CA PHE A 255 11.33 -6.78 -20.24
C PHE A 255 12.28 -7.21 -21.38
N ALA A 256 12.80 -8.44 -21.35
CA ALA A 256 13.67 -8.97 -22.40
C ALA A 256 12.95 -9.18 -23.75
N GLU A 257 11.62 -9.27 -23.75
CA GLU A 257 10.77 -9.50 -24.92
C GLU A 257 10.10 -8.21 -25.42
N GLN A 258 10.31 -7.09 -24.73
CA GLN A 258 9.74 -5.80 -25.08
C GLN A 258 10.60 -5.07 -26.13
N ASN A 259 9.92 -4.28 -26.96
CA ASN A 259 10.54 -3.44 -28.00
C ASN A 259 9.97 -2.01 -28.02
N GLY A 260 9.09 -1.67 -27.08
CA GLY A 260 8.55 -0.32 -26.93
C GLY A 260 7.37 -0.05 -27.84
N THR A 261 6.74 -1.08 -28.41
CA THR A 261 5.55 -0.99 -29.28
C THR A 261 4.35 -1.70 -28.67
N THR A 262 3.19 -1.68 -29.34
CA THR A 262 1.99 -2.37 -28.81
C THR A 262 2.14 -3.90 -28.74
N SER A 263 3.16 -4.49 -29.37
CA SER A 263 3.46 -5.92 -29.25
C SER A 263 4.03 -6.33 -27.88
N ASP A 264 4.35 -5.36 -27.02
CA ASP A 264 4.85 -5.60 -25.66
C ASP A 264 3.77 -6.20 -24.75
N PHE A 265 2.50 -6.17 -25.17
CA PHE A 265 1.41 -6.79 -24.43
C PHE A 265 1.15 -8.21 -24.93
N CYS A 266 0.97 -9.14 -24.01
CA CYS A 266 0.30 -10.43 -24.24
C CYS A 266 -1.05 -10.41 -23.52
N PHE A 267 -1.96 -11.30 -23.91
CA PHE A 267 -3.24 -11.44 -23.24
C PHE A 267 -3.60 -12.88 -22.90
N PHE A 268 -4.39 -13.00 -21.85
CA PHE A 268 -4.90 -14.24 -21.34
C PHE A 268 -6.43 -14.25 -21.40
N TYR A 269 -7.00 -15.42 -21.63
CA TYR A 269 -8.44 -15.64 -21.63
C TYR A 269 -8.76 -17.03 -21.08
N HIS A 270 -9.93 -17.18 -20.48
CA HIS A 270 -10.40 -18.48 -19.99
C HIS A 270 -11.24 -19.17 -21.06
N ASP A 271 -10.87 -20.40 -21.45
CA ASP A 271 -11.54 -21.14 -22.53
C ASP A 271 -12.74 -21.98 -22.08
N GLY A 272 -13.05 -21.95 -20.78
CA GLY A 272 -14.03 -22.78 -20.11
C GLY A 272 -13.43 -24.00 -19.42
N ASN A 273 -12.16 -24.32 -19.67
CA ASN A 273 -11.41 -25.35 -18.95
C ASN A 273 -10.17 -24.79 -18.26
N ILE A 274 -9.38 -23.98 -18.97
CA ILE A 274 -8.11 -23.44 -18.50
C ILE A 274 -7.90 -21.99 -18.94
N TRP A 275 -7.01 -21.30 -18.25
CA TRP A 275 -6.45 -20.03 -18.71
C TRP A 275 -5.46 -20.27 -19.86
N ARG A 276 -5.72 -19.67 -21.02
CA ARG A 276 -4.84 -19.71 -22.19
C ARG A 276 -4.08 -18.40 -22.37
N SER A 277 -2.86 -18.50 -22.91
CA SER A 277 -2.07 -17.37 -23.41
C SER A 277 -2.28 -17.21 -24.91
N ASP A 278 -2.29 -15.98 -25.41
CA ASP A 278 -2.31 -15.71 -26.86
C ASP A 278 -0.97 -15.99 -27.55
N GLU A 279 0.14 -15.93 -26.81
CA GLU A 279 1.49 -16.20 -27.31
C GLU A 279 1.71 -17.69 -27.61
N ASP A 280 0.96 -18.58 -26.94
CA ASP A 280 1.08 -20.03 -27.11
C ASP A 280 -0.28 -20.70 -26.89
N ALA A 281 -1.20 -20.44 -27.82
CA ALA A 281 -2.59 -20.93 -27.71
C ALA A 281 -2.71 -22.47 -27.76
N ASP A 282 -1.71 -23.13 -28.36
CA ASP A 282 -1.64 -24.58 -28.52
C ASP A 282 -1.07 -25.30 -27.27
N LYS A 283 -0.54 -24.53 -26.31
CA LYS A 283 -0.04 -25.06 -25.05
C LYS A 283 -1.17 -25.72 -24.26
N SER A 284 -0.88 -26.88 -23.68
CA SER A 284 -1.86 -27.68 -22.94
C SER A 284 -1.89 -27.40 -21.44
N ASP A 285 -0.84 -26.76 -20.89
CA ASP A 285 -0.82 -26.34 -19.49
C ASP A 285 -1.46 -24.96 -19.31
N SER A 286 -2.18 -24.82 -18.21
CA SER A 286 -2.88 -23.58 -17.91
C SER A 286 -1.93 -22.44 -17.52
N ALA A 287 -2.30 -21.21 -17.88
CA ALA A 287 -1.65 -19.99 -17.43
C ALA A 287 -2.05 -19.55 -16.01
N ASP A 288 -2.81 -20.35 -15.25
CA ASP A 288 -3.24 -20.08 -13.86
C ASP A 288 -2.12 -19.61 -12.94
N SER A 289 -0.91 -20.13 -13.13
CA SER A 289 0.25 -19.85 -12.29
C SER A 289 1.02 -18.59 -12.69
N LEU A 290 0.51 -17.79 -13.64
CA LEU A 290 1.08 -16.48 -13.96
C LEU A 290 1.00 -15.60 -12.71
N ILE A 291 2.16 -15.19 -12.19
CA ILE A 291 2.28 -14.36 -10.99
C ILE A 291 1.97 -12.90 -11.33
N ILE A 292 1.29 -12.20 -10.42
CA ILE A 292 1.03 -10.76 -10.48
C ILE A 292 1.89 -10.10 -9.41
N ASP A 293 2.84 -9.26 -9.84
CA ASP A 293 3.72 -8.55 -8.91
C ASP A 293 2.95 -7.46 -8.12
N PRO A 294 3.29 -7.16 -6.86
CA PRO A 294 2.61 -6.14 -6.06
C PRO A 294 2.59 -4.73 -6.68
N ASP A 295 3.64 -4.34 -7.42
CA ASP A 295 3.72 -3.04 -8.12
C ASP A 295 3.15 -3.09 -9.55
N GLN A 296 2.55 -4.20 -9.96
CA GLN A 296 2.08 -4.39 -11.32
C GLN A 296 0.56 -4.24 -11.42
N ALA A 297 0.15 -3.36 -12.34
CA ALA A 297 -1.21 -3.31 -12.84
C ALA A 297 -1.35 -4.14 -14.13
N PHE A 298 -2.59 -4.43 -14.51
CA PHE A 298 -2.96 -5.15 -15.73
C PHE A 298 -4.17 -4.47 -16.38
N ILE A 299 -4.47 -4.83 -17.64
CA ILE A 299 -5.59 -4.25 -18.39
C ILE A 299 -6.67 -5.32 -18.58
N LEU A 300 -7.86 -5.06 -18.06
CA LEU A 300 -9.04 -5.87 -18.33
C LEU A 300 -9.73 -5.35 -19.58
N ALA A 301 -10.12 -6.26 -20.47
CA ALA A 301 -10.91 -5.96 -21.66
C ALA A 301 -12.23 -6.73 -21.60
N ARG A 302 -13.29 -6.05 -21.20
CA ARG A 302 -14.66 -6.56 -21.20
C ARG A 302 -15.19 -6.59 -22.62
N ARG A 303 -15.53 -7.78 -23.10
CA ARG A 303 -15.97 -8.07 -24.47
C ARG A 303 -17.38 -8.65 -24.49
N ASN A 304 -18.10 -8.54 -23.38
CA ASN A 304 -19.47 -8.99 -23.20
C ASN A 304 -20.41 -7.78 -22.93
N PRO A 305 -21.62 -7.76 -23.51
CA PRO A 305 -22.55 -6.64 -23.40
C PRO A 305 -23.14 -6.43 -22.00
N SER A 306 -22.99 -7.39 -21.09
CA SER A 306 -23.36 -7.21 -19.69
C SER A 306 -22.20 -6.56 -18.93
N PRO A 307 -22.43 -5.46 -18.17
CA PRO A 307 -21.41 -4.94 -17.27
C PRO A 307 -21.07 -5.96 -16.18
N LEU A 308 -19.91 -5.80 -15.55
CA LEU A 308 -19.40 -6.67 -14.50
C LEU A 308 -18.75 -5.85 -13.40
N GLU A 309 -19.15 -6.08 -12.16
CA GLU A 309 -18.48 -5.54 -10.98
C GLU A 309 -17.51 -6.60 -10.44
N LEU A 310 -16.25 -6.22 -10.23
CA LEU A 310 -15.22 -7.07 -9.62
C LEU A 310 -14.82 -6.49 -8.28
N VAL A 311 -14.66 -7.36 -7.28
CA VAL A 311 -14.24 -6.96 -5.93
C VAL A 311 -12.90 -7.59 -5.60
N PHE A 312 -11.86 -6.76 -5.48
CA PHE A 312 -10.53 -7.21 -5.07
C PHE A 312 -10.34 -6.95 -3.58
N SER A 313 -10.10 -8.01 -2.82
CA SER A 313 -9.81 -7.93 -1.39
C SER A 313 -8.33 -8.15 -1.14
N GLY A 314 -7.75 -7.42 -0.19
CA GLY A 314 -6.33 -7.57 0.14
C GLY A 314 -5.90 -6.74 1.35
N SER A 315 -4.61 -6.82 1.65
CA SER A 315 -3.99 -6.00 2.70
C SER A 315 -3.68 -4.60 2.15
N ALA A 316 -4.19 -3.56 2.83
CA ALA A 316 -4.02 -2.17 2.44
C ALA A 316 -2.65 -1.66 2.85
N THR A 317 -1.86 -1.21 1.87
CA THR A 317 -0.59 -0.53 2.12
C THR A 317 -0.85 0.84 2.72
N THR A 318 -0.18 1.18 3.82
CA THR A 318 -0.24 2.50 4.47
C THR A 318 1.12 3.15 4.68
N ASN A 319 2.20 2.37 4.52
CA ASN A 319 3.57 2.85 4.59
C ASN A 319 4.11 3.17 3.20
N ASP A 320 5.29 3.78 3.15
CA ASP A 320 6.03 3.95 1.91
C ASP A 320 6.27 2.58 1.25
N THR A 321 6.38 2.58 -0.06
CA THR A 321 6.63 1.38 -0.85
C THR A 321 7.49 1.72 -2.06
N PHE A 322 7.66 0.79 -2.99
CA PHE A 322 8.55 0.95 -4.11
C PHE A 322 7.92 0.50 -5.42
N GLY A 323 8.35 1.14 -6.50
CA GLY A 323 8.03 0.76 -7.87
C GLY A 323 9.29 0.65 -8.72
N ASN A 324 9.10 0.26 -9.97
CA ASN A 324 10.20 0.11 -10.93
C ASN A 324 9.98 0.98 -12.17
N LEU A 325 11.00 1.77 -12.51
CA LEU A 325 11.07 2.44 -13.81
C LEU A 325 11.54 1.45 -14.88
N PRO A 326 10.92 1.44 -16.07
CA PRO A 326 11.40 0.65 -17.20
C PRO A 326 12.66 1.28 -17.83
N GLY A 327 13.48 0.48 -18.50
CA GLY A 327 14.58 0.95 -19.34
C GLY A 327 14.10 1.54 -20.68
N TYR A 328 15.03 2.05 -21.49
CA TYR A 328 14.71 2.55 -22.84
C TYR A 328 14.07 1.46 -23.72
N LEU A 329 13.01 1.81 -24.45
CA LEU A 329 12.15 0.90 -25.22
C LEU A 329 11.43 -0.17 -24.39
N GLU A 330 11.45 -0.07 -23.07
CA GLU A 330 10.66 -0.90 -22.18
C GLU A 330 9.51 -0.08 -21.60
N ARG A 331 8.54 -0.79 -21.03
CA ARG A 331 7.33 -0.24 -20.43
C ARG A 331 7.02 -0.97 -19.14
N LYS A 332 6.39 -0.28 -18.21
CA LYS A 332 5.85 -0.86 -16.97
C LYS A 332 4.43 -0.34 -16.76
N LEU A 333 3.52 -1.24 -16.42
CA LEU A 333 2.18 -0.90 -15.97
C LEU A 333 2.25 -0.91 -14.45
N LEU A 334 2.46 0.27 -13.86
CA LEU A 334 2.66 0.47 -12.43
C LEU A 334 1.31 0.59 -11.74
N SER A 335 1.09 -0.17 -10.67
CA SER A 335 -0.13 -0.07 -9.86
C SER A 335 -0.14 1.19 -8.97
N ASN A 336 -1.33 1.65 -8.61
CA ASN A 336 -1.50 2.44 -7.39
C ASN A 336 -1.46 1.46 -6.20
N PRO A 337 -0.41 1.46 -5.36
CA PRO A 337 -0.26 0.49 -4.29
C PRO A 337 -1.16 0.78 -3.07
N TYR A 338 -1.86 1.92 -3.07
CA TYR A 338 -2.67 2.40 -1.95
C TYR A 338 -4.17 2.19 -2.20
N GLY A 339 -4.90 1.94 -1.12
CA GLY A 339 -6.37 1.82 -1.14
C GLY A 339 -7.11 3.17 -1.24
N VAL A 340 -6.42 4.23 -1.63
CA VAL A 340 -6.96 5.59 -1.79
C VAL A 340 -6.45 6.18 -3.09
N ASP A 341 -7.16 7.18 -3.60
CA ASP A 341 -6.72 7.93 -4.76
C ASP A 341 -5.44 8.70 -4.41
N ILE A 342 -4.45 8.62 -5.30
CA ILE A 342 -3.18 9.34 -5.15
C ILE A 342 -2.94 10.25 -6.34
N MET A 343 -2.10 11.26 -6.15
CA MET A 343 -1.70 12.12 -7.26
C MET A 343 -0.52 11.50 -8.01
N LEU A 344 -0.39 11.80 -9.30
CA LEU A 344 0.73 11.34 -10.12
C LEU A 344 2.08 11.87 -9.59
N SER A 345 2.12 13.07 -9.00
CA SER A 345 3.34 13.57 -8.36
C SER A 345 3.71 12.87 -7.04
N ASP A 346 2.79 12.18 -6.38
CA ASP A 346 3.10 11.31 -5.24
C ASP A 346 3.61 9.95 -5.72
N LEU A 347 3.05 9.45 -6.83
CA LEU A 347 3.48 8.18 -7.43
C LEU A 347 4.86 8.28 -8.09
N ILE A 348 5.19 9.41 -8.73
CA ILE A 348 6.53 9.71 -9.25
C ILE A 348 6.99 11.03 -8.64
N SER A 349 7.66 10.92 -7.49
CA SER A 349 8.11 12.08 -6.71
C SER A 349 9.15 12.92 -7.44
N ALA A 350 9.27 14.19 -7.05
CA ALA A 350 10.28 15.11 -7.56
C ALA A 350 11.72 14.57 -7.42
N SER A 351 12.00 13.81 -6.35
CA SER A 351 13.32 13.21 -6.11
C SER A 351 13.73 12.18 -7.18
N THR A 352 12.75 11.56 -7.83
CA THR A 352 12.91 10.59 -8.92
C THR A 352 13.07 11.27 -10.28
N ILE A 353 12.90 12.59 -10.38
CA ILE A 353 12.89 13.32 -11.66
C ILE A 353 14.24 14.03 -11.92
N THR A 354 14.67 14.05 -13.18
CA THR A 354 15.87 14.74 -13.67
C THR A 354 15.60 15.52 -14.95
N SER A 355 16.38 16.55 -15.24
CA SER A 355 16.42 17.18 -16.58
C SER A 355 17.73 16.90 -17.33
N ASP A 356 18.62 16.11 -16.73
CA ASP A 356 19.87 15.66 -17.34
C ASP A 356 19.66 14.27 -17.94
N GLU A 357 19.83 14.16 -19.25
CA GLU A 357 19.73 12.89 -19.98
C GLU A 357 20.78 11.84 -19.54
N ASN A 358 21.87 12.28 -18.91
CA ASN A 358 22.93 11.39 -18.43
C ASN A 358 22.63 10.78 -17.04
N GLU A 359 21.63 11.30 -16.33
CA GLU A 359 21.14 10.73 -15.09
C GLU A 359 20.19 9.56 -15.41
N THR A 360 20.78 8.40 -15.72
CA THR A 360 20.08 7.26 -16.33
C THR A 360 19.04 6.59 -15.44
N GLU A 361 19.18 6.76 -14.12
CA GLU A 361 18.34 6.16 -13.07
C GLU A 361 17.06 6.97 -12.76
N LYS A 362 16.95 8.20 -13.28
CA LYS A 362 15.85 9.12 -12.95
C LYS A 362 14.92 9.39 -14.11
N TRP A 363 13.66 9.69 -13.82
CA TRP A 363 12.62 10.08 -14.76
C TRP A 363 12.99 11.38 -15.49
N LEU A 364 13.18 11.32 -16.80
CA LEU A 364 13.61 12.45 -17.60
C LEU A 364 12.44 13.40 -17.84
N ALA A 365 12.56 14.61 -17.34
CA ALA A 365 11.67 15.72 -17.59
C ALA A 365 12.22 16.63 -18.70
N ASN A 366 11.32 17.13 -19.53
CA ASN A 366 11.63 18.06 -20.61
C ASN A 366 10.39 18.86 -21.00
N SER A 367 10.57 20.08 -21.51
CA SER A 367 9.44 20.87 -22.01
C SER A 367 8.75 20.21 -23.21
N SER A 368 9.48 19.42 -24.01
CA SER A 368 8.94 18.62 -25.12
C SER A 368 8.57 17.21 -24.67
N GLN A 369 7.33 16.80 -24.95
CA GLN A 369 6.85 15.45 -24.65
C GLN A 369 7.64 14.34 -25.38
N GLU A 370 8.20 14.66 -26.55
CA GLU A 370 8.90 13.68 -27.41
C GLU A 370 10.28 13.30 -26.84
N ILE A 371 10.77 14.11 -25.89
CA ILE A 371 12.06 13.90 -25.21
C ILE A 371 11.81 13.44 -23.78
N ALA A 372 10.85 14.06 -23.08
CA ALA A 372 10.49 13.67 -21.72
C ALA A 372 9.98 12.24 -21.69
N ASP A 373 10.23 11.53 -20.59
CA ASP A 373 9.58 10.26 -20.34
C ASP A 373 8.07 10.49 -20.11
N ASN A 374 7.26 9.52 -20.55
CA ASN A 374 5.82 9.69 -20.62
C ASN A 374 5.09 8.73 -19.67
N VAL A 375 4.02 9.24 -19.08
CA VAL A 375 3.03 8.48 -18.33
C VAL A 375 1.76 8.45 -19.15
N LYS A 376 1.13 7.28 -19.28
CA LYS A 376 -0.18 7.16 -19.92
C LYS A 376 -1.20 6.65 -18.91
N ILE A 377 -2.38 7.28 -18.91
CA ILE A 377 -3.53 6.90 -18.08
C ILE A 377 -4.68 6.57 -19.02
N LEU A 378 -5.31 5.42 -18.81
CA LEU A 378 -6.46 4.98 -19.59
C LEU A 378 -7.74 5.44 -18.89
N THR A 379 -8.57 6.20 -19.58
CA THR A 379 -9.89 6.62 -19.09
C THR A 379 -10.86 6.54 -20.25
N ASP A 380 -12.01 5.89 -20.05
CA ASP A 380 -13.06 5.73 -21.06
C ASP A 380 -12.53 5.23 -22.42
N ASN A 381 -11.69 4.19 -22.40
CA ASN A 381 -11.00 3.62 -23.57
C ASN A 381 -10.02 4.55 -24.30
N VAL A 382 -9.68 5.71 -23.72
CA VAL A 382 -8.75 6.66 -24.33
C VAL A 382 -7.50 6.80 -23.46
N TRP A 383 -6.34 6.51 -24.07
CA TRP A 383 -5.05 6.80 -23.45
C TRP A 383 -4.78 8.30 -23.50
N SER A 384 -4.68 8.92 -22.33
CA SER A 384 -4.14 10.27 -22.17
C SER A 384 -2.66 10.20 -21.84
N THR A 385 -1.84 10.99 -22.55
CA THR A 385 -0.38 11.08 -22.30
C THR A 385 -0.07 12.29 -21.43
N TYR A 386 0.79 12.06 -20.44
CA TYR A 386 1.33 13.03 -19.51
C TYR A 386 2.86 12.99 -19.50
N TRP A 387 3.51 14.12 -19.21
CA TRP A 387 4.96 14.20 -19.04
C TRP A 387 5.32 15.32 -18.05
N ASN A 388 6.50 15.26 -17.45
CA ASN A 388 6.95 16.33 -16.56
C ASN A 388 7.83 17.34 -17.34
N ASP A 389 7.58 18.64 -17.17
CA ASP A 389 8.30 19.73 -17.84
C ASP A 389 9.58 20.19 -17.13
N GLY A 390 9.87 19.64 -15.94
CA GLY A 390 11.07 19.88 -15.15
C GLY A 390 10.89 20.95 -14.07
N LYS A 391 9.72 21.59 -13.95
CA LYS A 391 9.43 22.51 -12.85
C LYS A 391 9.39 21.78 -11.51
N ASN A 392 9.88 22.44 -10.46
CA ASN A 392 9.86 21.94 -9.08
C ASN A 392 10.47 20.55 -8.86
N ARG A 393 11.27 20.03 -9.80
CA ARG A 393 12.04 18.77 -9.63
C ARG A 393 13.05 18.80 -8.48
N THR A 394 13.40 19.99 -8.00
CA THR A 394 14.32 20.22 -6.89
C THR A 394 13.64 20.11 -5.52
N VAL A 395 12.32 19.87 -5.48
CA VAL A 395 11.58 19.72 -4.23
C VAL A 395 12.09 18.49 -3.47
N THR A 396 12.61 18.72 -2.27
CA THR A 396 13.05 17.68 -1.34
C THR A 396 12.07 17.50 -0.19
N THR A 397 11.28 18.52 0.11
CA THR A 397 10.27 18.50 1.16
C THR A 397 9.02 19.15 0.62
N VAL A 398 7.95 18.37 0.50
CA VAL A 398 6.64 18.86 0.06
C VAL A 398 6.11 19.85 1.10
N ALA A 399 5.45 20.92 0.63
CA ALA A 399 4.88 21.91 1.50
C ALA A 399 3.54 21.38 2.00
N SER A 400 3.15 21.75 3.22
CA SER A 400 1.89 21.32 3.81
C SER A 400 1.11 22.51 4.34
N ALA A 401 -0.20 22.36 4.43
CA ALA A 401 -1.13 23.36 4.95
C ALA A 401 -2.36 22.66 5.52
N THR A 402 -3.02 23.29 6.48
CA THR A 402 -4.34 22.84 6.95
C THR A 402 -5.42 23.82 6.50
N ALA A 403 -6.62 23.28 6.32
CA ALA A 403 -7.82 24.05 6.06
C ALA A 403 -8.85 23.84 7.16
N ARG A 404 -9.79 24.76 7.27
CA ARG A 404 -11.04 24.58 8.01
C ARG A 404 -12.23 24.58 7.06
N PHE A 405 -13.43 24.35 7.59
CA PHE A 405 -14.67 24.42 6.81
C PHE A 405 -14.82 25.76 6.08
N GLY A 406 -15.50 25.77 4.93
CA GLY A 406 -15.68 26.94 4.10
C GLY A 406 -16.56 27.99 4.77
N THR A 407 -16.03 29.20 4.94
CA THR A 407 -16.77 30.31 5.57
C THR A 407 -17.37 31.29 4.59
N GLY A 408 -17.17 31.08 3.30
CA GLY A 408 -17.79 31.87 2.24
C GLY A 408 -19.24 31.48 1.97
N ILE A 409 -19.85 32.16 1.00
CA ILE A 409 -21.24 31.94 0.62
C ILE A 409 -21.40 30.51 0.09
N GLY A 410 -22.38 29.77 0.62
CA GLY A 410 -22.64 28.39 0.20
C GLY A 410 -21.56 27.39 0.64
N GLY A 411 -20.80 27.70 1.69
CA GLY A 411 -19.70 26.84 2.16
C GLY A 411 -18.50 26.84 1.23
N SER A 412 -18.27 27.94 0.50
CA SER A 412 -17.07 28.11 -0.32
C SER A 412 -15.85 28.41 0.57
N LEU A 413 -14.67 27.98 0.17
CA LEU A 413 -13.44 28.31 0.88
C LEU A 413 -13.05 29.78 0.68
N THR A 414 -12.53 30.40 1.74
CA THR A 414 -11.98 31.76 1.69
C THR A 414 -10.49 31.74 2.06
N GLN A 415 -9.78 32.82 1.75
CA GLN A 415 -8.35 32.91 2.04
C GLN A 415 -8.00 32.77 3.54
N GLN A 416 -8.98 33.03 4.43
CA GLN A 416 -8.84 32.89 5.88
C GLN A 416 -9.09 31.46 6.37
N ASP A 417 -9.51 30.56 5.48
CA ASP A 417 -9.82 29.17 5.80
C ASP A 417 -8.61 28.26 5.60
N ILE A 418 -7.47 28.81 5.18
CA ILE A 418 -6.20 28.09 4.93
C ILE A 418 -5.12 28.64 5.85
N SER A 419 -4.30 27.77 6.44
CA SER A 419 -3.19 28.15 7.32
C SER A 419 -1.93 27.35 7.03
N MET A 420 -0.78 28.03 7.12
CA MET A 420 0.58 27.47 7.07
C MET A 420 1.47 28.09 8.17
N SER A 421 0.84 28.60 9.22
CA SER A 421 1.49 29.25 10.35
C SER A 421 2.09 28.23 11.30
N SER A 422 3.12 28.66 12.02
CA SER A 422 3.74 27.92 13.12
C SER A 422 4.10 28.86 14.25
N GLY A 423 4.23 28.34 15.46
CA GLY A 423 4.62 29.12 16.63
C GLY A 423 5.26 28.25 17.72
N THR A 424 5.90 28.92 18.69
CA THR A 424 6.46 28.27 19.87
C THR A 424 5.40 28.17 20.97
N ILE A 425 5.45 27.10 21.75
CA ILE A 425 4.57 26.88 22.90
C ILE A 425 5.32 27.31 24.15
N SER A 426 4.79 28.29 24.87
CA SER A 426 5.40 28.80 26.11
C SER A 426 4.80 28.15 27.36
N ASN A 427 3.61 27.57 27.26
CA ASN A 427 2.99 26.84 28.35
C ASN A 427 1.93 25.85 27.85
N MET A 428 1.71 24.79 28.62
CA MET A 428 0.54 23.93 28.48
C MET A 428 -0.05 23.60 29.84
N SER A 429 -1.38 23.71 29.91
CA SER A 429 -2.13 23.32 31.09
C SER A 429 -2.30 21.81 31.19
N ASN A 430 -2.52 21.33 32.42
CA ASN A 430 -2.82 19.93 32.71
C ASN A 430 -4.09 19.84 33.58
N PRO A 431 -5.27 20.15 33.03
CA PRO A 431 -6.49 20.27 33.83
C PRO A 431 -7.05 18.90 34.25
N THR A 432 -7.67 18.83 35.43
CA THR A 432 -8.38 17.63 35.92
C THR A 432 -9.65 17.33 35.11
N THR A 433 -10.28 18.34 34.53
CA THR A 433 -11.46 18.23 33.68
C THR A 433 -11.37 19.21 32.50
N GLY A 434 -11.78 18.77 31.31
CA GLY A 434 -11.77 19.60 30.11
C GLY A 434 -10.55 19.35 29.21
N ASN A 435 -10.46 20.15 28.15
CA ASN A 435 -9.37 20.11 27.19
C ASN A 435 -8.13 20.82 27.76
N LEU A 436 -6.95 20.37 27.35
CA LEU A 436 -5.73 21.09 27.66
C LEU A 436 -5.63 22.37 26.80
N VAL A 437 -5.29 23.46 27.46
CA VAL A 437 -4.99 24.76 26.88
C VAL A 437 -3.49 24.87 26.58
N VAL A 438 -3.17 25.30 25.37
CA VAL A 438 -1.83 25.68 24.89
C VAL A 438 -1.71 27.20 24.90
N THR A 439 -0.60 27.72 25.40
CA THR A 439 -0.26 29.15 25.36
C THR A 439 0.82 29.39 24.32
N SER A 440 0.53 30.27 23.36
CA SER A 440 1.45 30.68 22.29
C SER A 440 1.07 32.09 21.83
N SER A 441 1.96 33.06 22.05
CA SER A 441 1.62 34.47 21.86
C SER A 441 1.42 34.84 20.39
N ASN A 442 0.38 35.61 20.11
CA ASN A 442 -0.01 36.08 18.76
C ASN A 442 -0.08 34.95 17.72
N HIS A 443 -0.68 33.82 18.08
CA HIS A 443 -0.66 32.62 17.22
C HIS A 443 -1.42 32.80 15.89
N GLY A 444 -2.39 33.72 15.81
CA GLY A 444 -3.11 34.05 14.57
C GLY A 444 -4.05 32.96 14.03
N LEU A 445 -4.19 31.86 14.77
CA LEU A 445 -5.09 30.73 14.49
C LEU A 445 -6.57 31.14 14.57
N LYS A 446 -7.42 30.29 13.99
CA LYS A 446 -8.88 30.38 14.05
C LYS A 446 -9.48 29.02 14.41
N ASP A 447 -10.73 29.02 14.86
CA ASP A 447 -11.45 27.80 15.18
C ASP A 447 -11.55 26.84 13.99
N GLY A 448 -11.38 25.55 14.28
CA GLY A 448 -11.59 24.47 13.33
C GLY A 448 -10.38 24.15 12.44
N PHE A 449 -9.21 24.74 12.69
CA PHE A 449 -7.97 24.23 12.12
C PHE A 449 -7.49 23.00 12.89
N MET A 450 -6.85 22.10 12.15
CA MET A 450 -5.99 21.07 12.71
C MET A 450 -4.56 21.62 12.81
N ILE A 451 -3.89 21.33 13.93
CA ILE A 451 -2.48 21.65 14.15
C ILE A 451 -1.69 20.38 14.42
N PHE A 452 -0.40 20.41 14.10
CA PHE A 452 0.59 19.44 14.55
C PHE A 452 1.42 20.05 15.68
N ILE A 453 1.55 19.34 16.79
CA ILE A 453 2.37 19.71 17.94
C ILE A 453 3.54 18.73 18.08
N GLU A 454 4.73 19.27 18.31
CA GLU A 454 5.93 18.48 18.57
C GLU A 454 6.84 19.11 19.63
N GLY A 455 7.76 18.30 20.17
CA GLY A 455 8.79 18.75 21.12
C GLY A 455 8.29 19.00 22.54
N VAL A 456 7.08 18.53 22.86
CA VAL A 456 6.49 18.75 24.18
C VAL A 456 6.93 17.68 25.17
N GLU A 457 7.55 18.14 26.25
CA GLU A 457 7.93 17.33 27.39
C GLU A 457 7.27 17.82 28.67
N GLY A 458 7.12 16.93 29.64
CA GLY A 458 6.60 17.29 30.95
C GLY A 458 6.83 16.25 32.04
N TYR A 459 6.62 16.66 33.28
CA TYR A 459 6.63 15.76 34.43
C TYR A 459 5.34 14.94 34.46
N LYS A 460 5.45 13.61 34.42
CA LYS A 460 4.31 12.69 34.39
C LYS A 460 3.39 12.92 35.59
N THR A 461 2.10 12.97 35.35
CA THR A 461 1.09 13.08 36.41
C THR A 461 0.15 11.88 36.45
N ASN A 462 -0.38 11.57 37.65
CA ASN A 462 -1.46 10.61 37.82
C ASN A 462 -2.83 11.19 37.40
N GLU A 463 -3.91 10.42 37.57
CA GLU A 463 -5.29 10.85 37.23
C GLU A 463 -5.75 12.10 38.01
N LEU A 464 -5.19 12.34 39.20
CA LEU A 464 -5.45 13.51 40.04
C LEU A 464 -4.52 14.70 39.73
N LYS A 465 -3.72 14.61 38.65
CA LYS A 465 -2.75 15.62 38.21
C LYS A 465 -1.63 15.90 39.23
N GLN A 466 -1.25 14.88 39.99
CA GLN A 466 -0.10 14.93 40.90
C GLN A 466 1.11 14.29 40.21
N GLN A 467 2.28 14.91 40.33
CA GLN A 467 3.51 14.40 39.73
C GLN A 467 3.93 13.06 40.34
N VAL A 468 4.36 12.14 39.49
CA VAL A 468 4.80 10.79 39.86
C VAL A 468 6.16 10.43 39.24
N ASP A 469 6.81 9.42 39.80
CA ASP A 469 8.02 8.81 39.23
C ASP A 469 7.69 7.73 38.16
N GLU A 470 8.70 6.97 37.73
CA GLU A 470 8.57 5.90 36.73
C GLU A 470 7.62 4.79 37.21
N ASP A 471 7.64 4.49 38.52
CA ASP A 471 6.87 3.43 39.17
C ASP A 471 5.46 3.90 39.62
N GLY A 472 5.17 5.20 39.50
CA GLY A 472 3.88 5.79 39.86
C GLY A 472 3.78 6.30 41.31
N ALA A 473 4.89 6.37 42.05
CA ALA A 473 4.93 6.94 43.39
C ALA A 473 4.91 8.47 43.35
N LEU A 474 4.25 9.09 44.33
CA LEU A 474 4.06 10.53 44.37
C LEU A 474 5.36 11.28 44.68
N VAL A 475 5.68 12.29 43.88
CA VAL A 475 6.82 13.20 44.11
C VAL A 475 6.68 13.93 45.45
N SER A 476 5.45 14.27 45.85
CA SER A 476 5.17 14.88 47.16
C SER A 476 5.55 13.99 48.36
N GLN A 477 5.79 12.70 48.13
CA GLN A 477 6.22 11.73 49.14
C GLN A 477 7.73 11.42 49.06
N GLY A 478 8.50 12.19 48.27
CA GLY A 478 9.95 12.09 48.17
C GLY A 478 10.47 11.38 46.91
N ALA A 479 9.59 11.02 45.98
CA ALA A 479 9.98 10.45 44.69
C ALA A 479 10.56 11.50 43.73
N ILE A 480 11.32 11.06 42.72
CA ILE A 480 11.94 11.93 41.71
C ILE A 480 10.95 12.09 40.53
N PRO A 481 10.67 13.32 40.06
CA PRO A 481 9.78 13.52 38.91
C PRO A 481 10.24 12.77 37.67
N PHE A 482 9.34 12.03 37.02
CA PHE A 482 9.63 11.32 35.78
C PHE A 482 9.24 12.15 34.56
N VAL A 483 10.18 12.36 33.64
CA VAL A 483 9.96 13.15 32.41
C VAL A 483 9.44 12.23 31.31
N ILE A 484 8.36 12.66 30.66
CA ILE A 484 7.77 11.96 29.51
C ILE A 484 7.58 12.90 28.32
N GLN A 485 7.57 12.31 27.13
CA GLN A 485 6.97 12.97 25.97
C GLN A 485 5.46 13.12 26.24
N SER A 486 4.95 14.34 26.08
CA SER A 486 3.53 14.58 26.31
C SER A 486 2.69 13.84 25.30
N ALA A 487 1.51 13.40 25.74
CA ALA A 487 0.50 12.87 24.84
C ALA A 487 -0.14 13.98 23.97
N ALA A 488 0.21 15.25 24.19
CA ALA A 488 -0.18 16.39 23.36
C ALA A 488 0.68 16.53 22.09
N ASN A 489 1.74 15.74 21.90
CA ASN A 489 2.44 15.67 20.62
C ASN A 489 1.57 14.88 19.61
N GLY A 490 1.39 15.43 18.41
CA GLY A 490 0.54 14.85 17.37
C GLY A 490 -0.42 15.87 16.75
N PHE A 491 -1.43 15.35 16.03
CA PHE A 491 -2.43 16.16 15.32
C PHE A 491 -3.69 16.34 16.14
N PHE A 492 -4.16 17.59 16.27
CA PHE A 492 -5.37 17.92 17.02
C PHE A 492 -6.16 19.04 16.35
N ASP A 493 -7.48 18.91 16.36
CA ASP A 493 -8.38 20.03 16.10
C ASP A 493 -8.32 21.03 17.26
N ILE A 494 -8.45 22.31 16.95
CA ILE A 494 -8.34 23.37 17.95
C ILE A 494 -9.60 24.24 18.05
N GLN A 495 -9.77 24.79 19.25
CA GLN A 495 -10.67 25.89 19.54
C GLN A 495 -9.87 27.05 20.14
N VAL A 496 -9.93 28.22 19.53
CA VAL A 496 -9.23 29.42 19.96
C VAL A 496 -9.95 30.04 21.16
N LEU A 497 -9.19 30.38 22.21
CA LEU A 497 -9.70 31.08 23.38
C LEU A 497 -9.50 32.59 23.26
N ASP A 498 -8.30 33.00 22.88
CA ASP A 498 -7.92 34.40 22.65
C ASP A 498 -6.76 34.50 21.65
N SER A 499 -6.02 35.62 21.60
CA SER A 499 -4.90 35.81 20.68
C SER A 499 -3.64 35.03 21.05
N ASP A 500 -3.57 34.53 22.28
CA ASP A 500 -2.37 33.94 22.89
C ASP A 500 -2.61 32.51 23.41
N SER A 501 -3.81 31.96 23.24
CA SER A 501 -4.15 30.63 23.73
C SER A 501 -5.29 29.94 22.97
N PHE A 502 -5.20 28.60 22.92
CA PHE A 502 -6.19 27.73 22.29
C PHE A 502 -6.25 26.37 23.01
N GLU A 503 -7.38 25.68 22.89
CA GLU A 503 -7.60 24.34 23.43
C GLU A 503 -7.43 23.25 22.36
N LEU A 504 -6.91 22.09 22.77
CA LEU A 504 -6.90 20.88 21.96
C LEU A 504 -8.18 20.09 22.17
N VAL A 505 -9.02 20.01 21.14
CA VAL A 505 -10.36 19.41 21.25
C VAL A 505 -10.26 17.93 21.62
N GLY A 506 -10.93 17.55 22.72
CA GLY A 506 -11.01 16.16 23.18
C GLY A 506 -9.74 15.64 23.85
N LYS A 507 -8.73 16.48 24.08
CA LYS A 507 -7.45 16.05 24.63
C LYS A 507 -7.22 16.58 26.05
N SER A 508 -7.04 15.66 27.00
CA SER A 508 -6.57 15.99 28.36
C SER A 508 -5.05 15.91 28.47
N GLY A 509 -4.46 16.75 29.32
CA GLY A 509 -3.03 16.69 29.65
C GLY A 509 -2.67 15.43 30.44
N ASN A 510 -1.42 14.96 30.33
CA ASN A 510 -0.88 13.81 31.07
C ASN A 510 0.40 14.14 31.85
N CYS A 511 0.89 15.37 31.71
CA CYS A 511 2.11 15.84 32.33
C CYS A 511 2.04 17.34 32.60
N ASP A 512 2.81 17.80 33.57
CA ASP A 512 3.04 19.22 33.80
C ASP A 512 4.15 19.70 32.86
N PHE A 513 3.85 20.71 32.04
CA PHE A 513 4.71 21.18 30.96
C PHE A 513 6.08 21.66 31.45
N ILE A 514 7.12 21.31 30.70
CA ILE A 514 8.48 21.83 30.87
C ILE A 514 8.79 22.75 29.68
N ASP A 515 9.00 24.04 29.96
CA ASP A 515 9.48 24.99 28.95
C ASP A 515 10.99 24.81 28.74
N ASN A 516 11.35 23.92 27.82
CA ASN A 516 12.73 23.71 27.36
C ASN A 516 13.04 24.50 26.07
N GLY A 517 12.10 25.31 25.56
CA GLY A 517 12.23 26.05 24.30
C GLY A 517 12.07 25.24 23.01
N ASN A 518 11.78 23.94 23.08
CA ASN A 518 11.68 23.07 21.90
C ASN A 518 10.24 22.82 21.45
N ALA A 519 9.24 23.14 22.28
CA ALA A 519 7.84 22.86 21.99
C ALA A 519 7.29 23.82 20.93
N THR A 520 6.72 23.28 19.86
CA THR A 520 6.15 24.07 18.76
C THR A 520 4.81 23.52 18.29
N TRP A 521 4.05 24.37 17.60
CA TRP A 521 2.88 23.98 16.84
C TRP A 521 3.01 24.47 15.40
N SER A 522 2.39 23.76 14.45
CA SER A 522 2.27 24.19 13.06
C SER A 522 0.93 23.80 12.44
N THR A 523 0.48 24.57 11.46
CA THR A 523 -0.63 24.25 10.56
C THR A 523 -0.12 23.83 9.18
N GLY A 524 1.18 23.63 9.05
CA GLY A 524 1.82 23.36 7.77
C GLY A 524 3.27 23.82 7.73
N SER A 525 3.94 23.56 6.62
CA SER A 525 5.30 24.02 6.34
C SER A 525 5.43 24.54 4.91
N GLY A 526 6.32 25.52 4.71
CA GLY A 526 6.63 26.02 3.36
C GLY A 526 7.37 25.02 2.46
N GLY A 527 7.71 23.83 2.96
CA GLY A 527 8.54 22.87 2.25
C GLY A 527 9.92 23.43 1.87
N LEU A 528 10.59 22.74 0.95
CA LEU A 528 11.91 23.10 0.43
C LEU A 528 12.08 22.65 -1.03
N GLY A 529 12.79 23.48 -1.81
CA GLY A 529 13.24 23.13 -3.16
C GLY A 529 12.27 23.50 -4.28
N TYR A 530 11.28 24.36 -4.00
CA TYR A 530 10.38 24.89 -5.02
C TYR A 530 11.10 25.93 -5.88
N SER A 531 11.16 25.69 -7.19
CA SER A 531 11.76 26.60 -8.18
C SER A 531 10.74 27.50 -8.88
N SER A 532 9.44 27.20 -8.73
CA SER A 532 8.32 27.96 -9.28
C SER A 532 7.06 27.75 -8.45
N ASP A 533 6.09 28.66 -8.58
CA ASP A 533 4.76 28.53 -7.95
C ASP A 533 4.17 27.13 -8.17
N ALA A 534 3.57 26.59 -7.11
CA ALA A 534 2.95 25.27 -7.07
C ALA A 534 1.42 25.39 -7.12
N PHE A 535 0.74 24.27 -7.40
CA PHE A 535 -0.72 24.24 -7.46
C PHE A 535 -1.29 23.59 -6.21
N VAL A 536 -2.50 23.97 -5.84
CA VAL A 536 -3.17 23.49 -4.62
C VAL A 536 -4.54 22.94 -4.97
N SER A 537 -4.85 21.75 -4.45
CA SER A 537 -6.19 21.17 -4.51
C SER A 537 -6.75 20.90 -3.12
N PHE A 538 -8.08 21.01 -3.00
CA PHE A 538 -8.80 20.77 -1.75
C PHE A 538 -9.75 19.59 -1.92
N LEU A 539 -9.51 18.51 -1.18
CA LEU A 539 -10.29 17.27 -1.27
C LEU A 539 -11.00 16.95 0.05
N GLY A 540 -12.20 16.38 -0.06
CA GLY A 540 -13.06 16.09 1.10
C GLY A 540 -13.82 17.32 1.59
N GLY A 541 -14.19 17.34 2.87
CA GLY A 541 -14.93 18.46 3.46
C GLY A 541 -16.41 18.55 3.06
N GLY A 542 -16.91 17.60 2.26
CA GLY A 542 -18.26 17.63 1.66
C GLY A 542 -18.40 18.56 0.44
N GLY A 543 -17.35 19.29 0.08
CA GLY A 543 -17.35 20.27 -1.01
C GLY A 543 -16.67 19.79 -2.28
N THR A 544 -16.78 20.59 -3.35
CA THR A 544 -16.15 20.35 -4.65
C THR A 544 -15.65 21.63 -5.30
N GLY A 545 -14.65 21.50 -6.18
CA GLY A 545 -14.25 22.55 -7.13
C GLY A 545 -13.24 23.57 -6.62
N ALA A 546 -12.83 23.54 -5.35
CA ALA A 546 -11.84 24.51 -4.88
C ALA A 546 -10.43 24.20 -5.40
N THR A 547 -9.73 25.25 -5.82
CA THR A 547 -8.35 25.20 -6.32
C THR A 547 -7.56 26.43 -5.88
N GLY A 548 -6.24 26.32 -5.86
CA GLY A 548 -5.37 27.44 -5.51
C GLY A 548 -3.96 27.36 -6.09
N VAL A 549 -3.16 28.39 -5.82
CA VAL A 549 -1.76 28.50 -6.22
C VAL A 549 -0.93 28.79 -4.97
N ALA A 550 0.05 27.92 -4.71
CA ALA A 550 1.07 28.11 -3.70
C ALA A 550 2.17 29.03 -4.26
N LYS A 551 2.27 30.23 -3.69
CA LYS A 551 3.29 31.22 -4.06
C LYS A 551 4.62 30.89 -3.42
N VAL A 552 5.65 30.86 -4.24
CA VAL A 552 7.00 30.49 -3.85
C VAL A 552 7.87 31.74 -3.79
N ASP A 553 8.64 31.86 -2.71
CA ASP A 553 9.73 32.83 -2.63
C ASP A 553 10.96 32.24 -3.35
N PRO A 554 11.39 32.81 -4.50
CA PRO A 554 12.50 32.26 -5.27
C PRO A 554 13.84 32.27 -4.52
N SER A 555 13.98 33.10 -3.49
CA SER A 555 15.23 33.23 -2.72
C SER A 555 15.38 32.12 -1.68
N THR A 556 14.28 31.76 -1.00
CA THR A 556 14.25 30.71 0.01
C THR A 556 13.83 29.35 -0.56
N GLN A 557 13.28 29.32 -1.78
CA GLN A 557 12.71 28.13 -2.44
C GLN A 557 11.61 27.45 -1.61
N LYS A 558 10.85 28.25 -0.85
CA LYS A 558 9.75 27.80 0.00
C LYS A 558 8.44 28.40 -0.47
N VAL A 559 7.35 27.66 -0.26
CA VAL A 559 6.00 28.19 -0.32
C VAL A 559 5.81 29.16 0.84
N VAL A 560 5.39 30.39 0.54
CA VAL A 560 5.18 31.46 1.53
C VAL A 560 3.72 31.85 1.71
N SER A 561 2.86 31.50 0.76
CA SER A 561 1.41 31.67 0.88
C SER A 561 0.67 30.79 -0.13
N ILE A 562 -0.60 30.51 0.15
CA ILE A 562 -1.52 29.86 -0.79
C ILE A 562 -2.56 30.90 -1.19
N LEU A 563 -2.81 31.08 -2.48
CA LEU A 563 -3.87 31.93 -3.01
C LEU A 563 -4.98 31.04 -3.58
N ILE A 564 -6.20 31.18 -3.07
CA ILE A 564 -7.37 30.50 -3.65
C ILE A 564 -7.72 31.13 -5.00
N THR A 565 -7.78 30.31 -6.04
CA THR A 565 -8.17 30.72 -7.40
C THR A 565 -9.61 30.37 -7.72
N ASP A 566 -10.10 29.25 -7.18
CA ASP A 566 -11.52 28.89 -7.17
C ASP A 566 -11.89 28.48 -5.75
N ALA A 567 -12.93 29.11 -5.21
CA ALA A 567 -13.38 28.87 -3.84
C ALA A 567 -14.19 27.56 -3.70
N GLY A 568 -14.66 27.00 -4.82
CA GLY A 568 -15.56 25.85 -4.83
C GLY A 568 -16.85 26.10 -4.05
N ALA A 569 -17.56 25.03 -3.70
CA ALA A 569 -18.79 25.10 -2.91
C ALA A 569 -19.00 23.83 -2.07
N GLY A 570 -19.75 23.97 -0.97
CA GLY A 570 -20.22 22.85 -0.15
C GLY A 570 -19.24 22.30 0.89
N TYR A 571 -18.14 22.99 1.18
CA TYR A 571 -17.16 22.57 2.20
C TYR A 571 -17.70 22.78 3.61
N VAL A 572 -18.56 21.88 4.08
CA VAL A 572 -19.21 21.88 5.40
C VAL A 572 -18.32 21.34 6.52
N SER A 573 -17.24 20.65 6.17
CA SER A 573 -16.15 20.24 7.08
C SER A 573 -14.79 20.60 6.47
N ALA A 574 -13.72 20.47 7.26
CA ALA A 574 -12.37 20.80 6.81
C ALA A 574 -11.93 19.87 5.65
N PRO A 575 -11.56 20.41 4.47
CA PRO A 575 -10.92 19.63 3.43
C PRO A 575 -9.44 19.40 3.74
N LYS A 576 -8.85 18.36 3.14
CA LYS A 576 -7.40 18.21 3.07
C LYS A 576 -6.82 19.12 1.99
N VAL A 577 -5.69 19.76 2.29
CA VAL A 577 -4.96 20.64 1.35
C VAL A 577 -3.77 19.89 0.79
N PHE A 578 -3.73 19.73 -0.53
CA PHE A 578 -2.60 19.11 -1.22
C PHE A 578 -1.85 20.17 -2.01
N ILE A 579 -0.55 20.33 -1.73
CA ILE A 579 0.33 21.24 -2.45
C ILE A 579 1.20 20.42 -3.40
N HIS A 580 0.87 20.50 -4.68
CA HIS A 580 1.50 19.70 -5.72
C HIS A 580 2.84 20.32 -6.10
N SER A 581 3.89 19.51 -6.11
CA SER A 581 5.18 19.91 -6.68
C SER A 581 4.98 20.38 -8.14
N GLY A 582 4.10 19.72 -8.90
CA GLY A 582 3.68 20.15 -10.23
C GLY A 582 4.66 19.76 -11.33
N GLY A 583 4.56 20.45 -12.47
CA GLY A 583 5.36 20.18 -13.68
C GLY A 583 4.73 19.16 -14.64
N TRP A 584 3.67 18.45 -14.24
CA TRP A 584 3.00 17.48 -15.11
C TRP A 584 2.10 18.12 -16.16
N LYS A 585 2.44 17.96 -17.43
CA LYS A 585 1.64 18.38 -18.59
C LYS A 585 0.78 17.24 -19.12
N LYS A 586 -0.29 17.60 -19.81
CA LYS A 586 -1.16 16.66 -20.55
C LYS A 586 -1.18 17.02 -22.04
N LEU A 587 -1.01 16.01 -22.89
CA LEU A 587 -1.06 16.19 -24.35
C LEU A 587 -2.44 16.72 -24.77
N GLY A 588 -2.45 17.72 -25.65
CA GLY A 588 -3.69 18.33 -26.16
C GLY A 588 -4.34 19.36 -25.22
N SER A 589 -3.79 19.60 -24.02
CA SER A 589 -4.33 20.61 -23.08
C SER A 589 -3.84 22.04 -23.34
N GLY A 590 -3.01 22.24 -24.38
CA GLY A 590 -2.41 23.54 -24.70
C GLY A 590 -1.47 24.03 -23.60
N ASN A 591 -1.36 25.36 -23.45
CA ASN A 591 -0.55 25.99 -22.40
C ASN A 591 -1.28 26.12 -21.05
N ALA A 592 -2.52 25.61 -20.95
CA ALA A 592 -3.19 25.55 -19.66
C ALA A 592 -2.33 24.69 -18.72
N PRO A 593 -2.01 25.18 -17.51
CA PRO A 593 -1.28 24.39 -16.53
C PRO A 593 -2.15 23.20 -16.10
N PHE A 594 -1.94 22.07 -16.77
CA PHE A 594 -2.14 20.77 -16.16
C PHE A 594 -1.02 20.65 -15.11
N ASN A 595 -1.32 20.17 -13.91
CA ASN A 595 -0.35 20.16 -12.81
C ASN A 595 -0.22 18.79 -12.17
N ASP A 596 -1.31 18.03 -12.09
CA ASP A 596 -1.30 16.67 -11.59
C ASP A 596 -2.52 15.88 -12.07
N ALA A 597 -2.38 14.56 -12.17
CA ALA A 597 -3.48 13.65 -12.50
C ALA A 597 -3.80 12.78 -11.27
N LEU A 598 -5.09 12.62 -10.98
CA LEU A 598 -5.54 11.69 -9.96
C LEU A 598 -5.46 10.26 -10.50
N ILE A 599 -4.83 9.37 -9.75
CA ILE A 599 -4.75 7.94 -10.01
C ILE A 599 -5.65 7.24 -8.98
N PRO A 600 -6.80 6.70 -9.40
CA PRO A 600 -7.75 6.10 -8.46
C PRO A 600 -7.17 4.89 -7.72
N ALA A 601 -7.73 4.58 -6.54
CA ALA A 601 -7.46 3.34 -5.83
C ALA A 601 -7.72 2.11 -6.73
N GLY A 602 -6.83 1.12 -6.70
CA GLY A 602 -6.95 -0.09 -7.51
C GLY A 602 -6.80 0.12 -9.03
N SER A 603 -6.27 1.28 -9.46
CA SER A 603 -5.92 1.58 -10.86
C SER A 603 -4.40 1.51 -11.06
N GLY A 604 -3.93 1.92 -12.24
CA GLY A 604 -2.51 1.95 -12.57
C GLY A 604 -2.20 2.88 -13.73
N ILE A 605 -0.90 3.10 -13.95
CA ILE A 605 -0.38 3.96 -15.00
C ILE A 605 0.62 3.22 -15.88
N LEU A 606 0.64 3.53 -17.17
CA LEU A 606 1.63 2.99 -18.10
C LEU A 606 2.81 3.94 -18.20
N LEU A 607 3.97 3.49 -17.73
CA LEU A 607 5.25 4.18 -17.85
C LEU A 607 5.89 3.85 -19.21
N VAL A 608 6.33 4.89 -19.92
CA VAL A 608 7.04 4.79 -21.20
C VAL A 608 8.31 5.61 -21.14
N ARG A 609 9.45 4.94 -21.29
CA ARG A 609 10.78 5.56 -21.26
C ARG A 609 11.18 6.06 -22.65
N ASN A 610 11.28 7.38 -22.81
CA ASN A 610 11.78 8.02 -24.03
C ASN A 610 13.29 8.33 -23.92
N ASN A 611 13.83 8.47 -22.71
CA ASN A 611 15.27 8.65 -22.51
C ASN A 611 16.04 7.41 -23.02
N SER A 612 16.82 7.61 -24.07
CA SER A 612 17.62 6.55 -24.72
C SER A 612 18.72 5.94 -23.83
N LYS A 613 19.12 6.66 -22.77
CA LYS A 613 20.10 6.21 -21.78
C LYS A 613 19.43 5.65 -20.51
N GLY A 614 18.10 5.72 -20.43
CA GLY A 614 17.35 5.28 -19.25
C GLY A 614 17.54 3.79 -18.99
N ILE A 615 17.89 3.44 -17.75
CA ILE A 615 18.00 2.05 -17.31
C ILE A 615 16.82 1.69 -16.39
N ARG A 616 16.63 0.39 -16.13
CA ARG A 616 15.67 -0.07 -15.13
C ARG A 616 16.12 0.39 -13.76
N THR A 617 15.21 0.94 -12.96
CA THR A 617 15.57 1.52 -11.66
C THR A 617 14.47 1.32 -10.65
N HIS A 618 14.86 0.95 -9.44
CA HIS A 618 13.98 0.86 -8.28
C HIS A 618 13.85 2.23 -7.63
N PHE A 619 12.63 2.67 -7.31
CA PHE A 619 12.40 3.99 -6.72
C PHE A 619 11.32 3.95 -5.65
N GLY A 620 11.45 4.83 -4.65
CA GLY A 620 10.50 4.96 -3.55
C GLY A 620 9.23 5.70 -3.97
N ILE A 621 8.10 5.22 -3.48
CA ILE A 621 6.77 5.81 -3.57
C ILE A 621 6.38 6.18 -2.15
N ASN A 622 6.14 7.47 -1.93
CA ASN A 622 5.80 7.97 -0.60
C ASN A 622 4.32 7.70 -0.31
N SER A 623 4.04 7.35 0.94
CA SER A 623 2.69 7.16 1.40
C SER A 623 1.91 8.48 1.43
N PRO A 624 0.69 8.52 0.87
CA PRO A 624 -0.20 9.68 1.01
C PRO A 624 -0.70 9.87 2.46
N PHE A 625 -0.45 8.90 3.34
CA PHE A 625 -0.83 8.95 4.76
C PHE A 625 0.24 9.61 5.64
N ASN A 626 1.45 9.81 5.11
CA ASN A 626 2.57 10.43 5.82
C ASN A 626 2.60 11.97 5.66
N GLN A 627 1.59 12.57 5.02
CA GLN A 627 1.50 14.01 4.70
C GLN A 627 0.63 14.82 5.67
#